data_AF-A0A0A9XIC9-F1
#
_entry.id   AF-A0A0A9XIC9-F1
#
_cell.length_a   1.000
_cell.length_b   1.000
_cell.length_c   1.000
_cell.angle_alpha   90.00
_cell.angle_beta   90.00
_cell.angle_gamma   90.00
#
_symmetry.space_group_name_H-M   'P 1'
#
loop_
_entity.id
_entity.type
_entity.pdbx_description
1 polymer ?
#
loop_
_entity_poly.entity_id
_entity_poly.type
_entity_poly.pdbx_seq_one_letter_code
_entity_poly.pdbx_strand_id
1 'polypeptide(L)'
;MKLSCSLLVVLGFVTRVFPEKINLQELRCLVCRRSIEEMEKEVDKVDPSKKVEVGTYRLDHQGNQAQKKVEYRRSEVFLTELMETVCNKMDDYVRVRSKTTGQLMVIPLIVNGAMNPVVGEYDIIQDGDLNKSLKFNCENIIEEFEEGIVKHFSEEGAKDLEIRICSEHAKLCPNQSINEDYEFEANDEL
;
A
#
# COMPACT_ATOMS: atom_id res chain seq x y z
N MET A 1 -70.42 -3.32 -30.75
CA MET A 1 -69.71 -3.77 -29.54
C MET A 1 -68.22 -3.85 -29.89
N LYS A 2 -67.42 -2.86 -29.48
CA LYS A 2 -65.97 -2.81 -29.78
C LYS A 2 -65.22 -3.40 -28.58
N LEU A 3 -64.65 -4.60 -28.73
CA LEU A 3 -63.66 -5.12 -27.79
C LEU A 3 -62.31 -4.51 -28.18
N SER A 4 -61.81 -3.59 -27.35
CA SER A 4 -60.43 -3.09 -27.44
C SER A 4 -59.59 -3.91 -26.48
N CYS A 5 -58.73 -4.78 -27.01
CA CYS A 5 -57.70 -5.49 -26.26
C CYS A 5 -56.50 -4.54 -26.11
N SER A 6 -56.35 -3.95 -24.92
CA SER A 6 -55.21 -3.09 -24.62
C SER A 6 -54.02 -3.96 -24.23
N LEU A 7 -53.09 -4.14 -25.17
CA LEU A 7 -51.84 -4.87 -24.99
C LEU A 7 -50.84 -3.98 -24.24
N LEU A 8 -50.78 -4.10 -22.91
CA LEU A 8 -49.74 -3.47 -22.09
C LEU A 8 -48.42 -4.22 -22.26
N VAL A 9 -47.58 -3.75 -23.19
CA VAL A 9 -46.19 -4.21 -23.33
C VAL A 9 -45.37 -3.60 -22.20
N VAL A 10 -45.16 -4.36 -21.12
CA VAL A 10 -44.20 -4.01 -20.07
C VAL A 10 -42.79 -4.26 -20.60
N LEU A 11 -42.19 -3.23 -21.20
CA LEU A 11 -40.77 -3.20 -21.54
C LEU A 11 -39.98 -3.19 -20.22
N GLY A 12 -39.60 -4.38 -19.75
CA GLY A 12 -38.65 -4.53 -18.66
C GLY A 12 -37.33 -3.85 -19.03
N PHE A 13 -37.01 -2.73 -18.38
CA PHE A 13 -35.68 -2.15 -18.39
C PHE A 13 -34.72 -3.13 -17.72
N VAL A 14 -34.13 -4.02 -18.51
CA VAL A 14 -32.99 -4.81 -18.06
C VAL A 14 -31.81 -3.85 -18.03
N THR A 15 -31.58 -3.23 -16.87
CA THR A 15 -30.34 -2.48 -16.62
C THR A 15 -29.20 -3.47 -16.77
N ARG A 16 -28.44 -3.37 -17.87
CA ARG A 16 -27.23 -4.16 -18.05
C ARG A 16 -26.22 -3.68 -17.01
N VAL A 17 -26.08 -4.45 -15.94
CA VAL A 17 -24.94 -4.34 -15.03
C VAL A 17 -23.75 -4.87 -15.82
N PHE A 18 -22.99 -3.97 -16.43
CA PHE A 18 -21.70 -4.35 -17.01
C PHE A 18 -20.73 -4.60 -15.85
N PRO A 19 -20.08 -5.77 -15.78
CA PRO A 19 -19.02 -5.99 -14.81
C PRO A 19 -17.90 -4.99 -15.11
N GLU A 20 -17.65 -4.09 -14.17
CA GLU A 20 -16.58 -3.12 -14.28
C GLU A 20 -15.24 -3.88 -14.30
N LYS A 21 -14.47 -3.73 -15.38
CA LYS A 21 -13.16 -4.38 -15.49
C LYS A 21 -12.21 -3.72 -14.49
N ILE A 22 -11.78 -4.48 -13.48
CA ILE A 22 -10.76 -4.03 -12.53
C ILE A 22 -9.46 -3.75 -13.30
N ASN A 23 -8.92 -2.54 -13.17
CA ASN A 23 -7.60 -2.21 -13.67
C ASN A 23 -6.55 -2.82 -12.72
N LEU A 24 -5.97 -3.95 -13.11
CA LEU A 24 -4.99 -4.67 -12.29
C LEU A 24 -3.73 -3.84 -12.00
N GLN A 25 -3.30 -3.00 -12.96
CA GLN A 25 -2.14 -2.13 -12.77
C GLN A 25 -2.42 -1.07 -11.71
N GLU A 26 -3.59 -0.43 -11.77
CA GLU A 26 -4.03 0.55 -10.76
C GLU A 26 -4.12 -0.09 -9.37
N LEU A 27 -4.65 -1.31 -9.27
CA LEU A 27 -4.70 -2.05 -8.01
C LEU A 27 -3.29 -2.33 -7.46
N ARG A 28 -2.38 -2.85 -8.28
CA ARG A 28 -1.01 -3.14 -7.85
C ARG A 28 -0.28 -1.88 -7.41
N CYS A 29 -0.50 -0.75 -8.09
CA CYS A 29 -0.02 0.55 -7.64
C CYS A 29 -0.55 0.86 -6.24
N LEU A 30 -1.87 0.90 -6.04
CA LEU A 30 -2.47 1.24 -4.74
C LEU A 30 -2.00 0.33 -3.60
N VAL A 31 -1.84 -0.97 -3.86
CA VAL A 31 -1.33 -1.94 -2.87
C VAL A 31 0.12 -1.65 -2.53
N CYS A 32 0.98 -1.44 -3.54
CA CYS A 32 2.38 -1.06 -3.29
C CYS A 32 2.45 0.18 -2.40
N ARG A 33 1.74 1.25 -2.76
CA ARG A 33 1.76 2.51 -2.02
C ARG A 33 1.37 2.30 -0.56
N ARG A 34 0.25 1.60 -0.35
CA ARG A 34 -0.23 1.32 1.00
C ARG A 34 0.73 0.46 1.80
N SER A 35 1.35 -0.55 1.19
CA SER A 35 2.33 -1.40 1.86
C SER A 35 3.56 -0.59 2.30
N ILE A 36 4.11 0.25 1.42
CA ILE A 36 5.28 1.08 1.77
C ILE A 36 4.95 2.10 2.85
N GLU A 37 3.79 2.76 2.78
CA GLU A 37 3.32 3.67 3.84
C GLU A 37 3.21 2.96 5.21
N GLU A 38 2.70 1.72 5.24
CA GLU A 38 2.61 0.95 6.48
C GLU A 38 4.00 0.52 6.99
N MET A 39 4.92 0.16 6.10
CA MET A 39 6.31 -0.12 6.48
C MET A 39 6.98 1.11 7.09
N GLU A 40 6.84 2.29 6.48
CA GLU A 40 7.37 3.56 7.03
C GLU A 40 6.84 3.82 8.45
N LYS A 41 5.54 3.66 8.68
CA LYS A 41 4.93 3.82 10.01
C LYS A 41 5.51 2.87 11.06
N GLU A 42 5.78 1.61 10.70
CA GLU A 42 6.34 0.65 11.65
C GLU A 42 7.83 0.89 11.89
N VAL A 43 8.60 1.28 10.86
CA VAL A 43 10.01 1.69 10.98
C VAL A 43 10.16 2.89 11.91
N ASP A 44 9.26 3.88 11.82
CA ASP A 44 9.29 5.10 12.63
C ASP A 44 9.00 4.86 14.12
N LYS A 45 8.36 3.74 14.47
CA LYS A 45 8.15 3.35 15.87
C LYS A 45 9.40 2.75 16.51
N VAL A 46 10.40 2.35 15.72
CA VAL A 46 11.60 1.70 16.21
C VAL A 46 12.67 2.73 16.57
N ASP A 47 13.23 2.59 17.77
CA ASP A 47 14.31 3.46 18.27
C ASP A 47 15.52 3.49 17.31
N PRO A 48 15.87 4.67 16.73
CA PRO A 48 17.04 4.84 15.85
C PRO A 48 18.38 4.48 16.50
N SER A 49 18.46 4.56 17.84
CA SER A 49 19.69 4.27 18.58
C SER A 49 19.98 2.77 18.70
N LYS A 50 18.96 1.91 18.51
CA LYS A 50 19.10 0.46 18.56
C LYS A 50 19.89 -0.01 17.35
N LYS A 51 21.06 -0.60 17.57
CA LYS A 51 21.95 -1.12 16.52
C LYS A 51 22.12 -2.62 16.60
N VAL A 52 22.34 -3.25 15.45
CA VAL A 52 22.69 -4.66 15.32
C VAL A 52 23.98 -4.83 14.55
N GLU A 53 24.71 -5.89 14.87
CA GLU A 53 25.92 -6.30 14.16
C GLU A 53 25.52 -7.08 12.90
N VAL A 54 26.02 -6.62 11.75
CA VAL A 54 25.78 -7.21 10.44
C VAL A 54 27.11 -7.45 9.74
N GLY A 55 27.12 -8.42 8.81
CA GLY A 55 28.30 -8.79 8.05
C GLY A 55 28.62 -10.27 8.14
N THR A 56 29.65 -10.70 7.42
CA THR A 56 30.02 -12.11 7.35
C THR A 56 30.83 -12.54 8.58
N TYR A 57 30.62 -13.76 9.05
CA TYR A 57 31.47 -14.40 10.08
C TYR A 57 32.89 -14.77 9.56
N ARG A 58 33.31 -14.23 8.42
CA ARG A 58 34.63 -14.49 7.85
C ARG A 58 35.69 -13.70 8.61
N LEU A 59 36.70 -14.42 9.07
CA LEU A 59 37.90 -13.84 9.67
C LEU A 59 38.86 -13.42 8.57
N ASP A 60 39.51 -12.28 8.74
CA ASP A 60 40.62 -11.88 7.89
C ASP A 60 41.88 -12.74 8.15
N HIS A 61 42.94 -12.52 7.37
CA HIS A 61 44.21 -13.25 7.52
C HIS A 61 44.91 -13.02 8.87
N GLN A 62 44.47 -12.04 9.67
CA GLN A 62 44.97 -11.73 11.00
C GLN A 62 44.08 -12.28 12.12
N GLY A 63 42.98 -12.96 11.78
CA GLY A 63 42.01 -13.48 12.74
C GLY A 63 41.04 -12.42 13.27
N ASN A 64 41.00 -11.22 12.68
CA ASN A 64 40.00 -10.22 13.04
C ASN A 64 38.71 -10.44 12.25
N GLN A 65 37.58 -10.11 12.87
CA GLN A 65 36.28 -10.14 12.22
C GLN A 65 35.85 -8.70 11.87
N ALA A 66 35.60 -8.44 10.58
CA ALA A 66 35.01 -7.18 10.15
C ALA A 66 33.50 -7.23 10.38
N GLN A 67 33.04 -6.70 11.53
CA GLN A 67 31.61 -6.51 11.81
C GLN A 67 31.22 -5.05 11.58
N LYS A 68 30.12 -4.83 10.85
CA LYS A 68 29.53 -3.50 10.68
C LYS A 68 28.34 -3.36 11.62
N LYS A 69 28.14 -2.18 12.21
CA LYS A 69 26.93 -1.88 12.98
C LYS A 69 25.99 -1.04 12.13
N VAL A 70 24.72 -1.43 12.07
CA VAL A 70 23.64 -0.68 11.39
C VAL A 70 22.48 -0.48 12.36
N GLU A 71 21.63 0.51 12.10
CA GLU A 71 20.37 0.66 12.85
C GLU A 71 19.50 -0.59 12.66
N TYR A 72 18.91 -1.10 13.75
CA TYR A 72 18.07 -2.30 13.71
C TYR A 72 16.91 -2.15 12.71
N ARG A 73 16.24 -0.99 12.73
CA ARG A 73 15.14 -0.65 11.82
C ARG A 73 15.50 -0.60 10.33
N ARG A 74 16.80 -0.63 10.02
CA ARG A 74 17.36 -0.62 8.65
C ARG A 74 18.04 -1.95 8.29
N SER A 75 18.08 -2.89 9.23
CA SER A 75 18.68 -4.20 8.99
C SER A 75 17.77 -5.03 8.09
N GLU A 76 18.36 -5.76 7.15
CA GLU A 76 17.65 -6.68 6.25
C GLU A 76 16.74 -7.64 7.02
N VAL A 77 17.23 -8.21 8.13
CA VAL A 77 16.46 -9.09 9.00
C VAL A 77 15.16 -8.44 9.49
N PHE A 78 15.24 -7.20 10.00
CA PHE A 78 14.04 -6.49 10.45
C PHE A 78 13.08 -6.17 9.29
N LEU A 79 13.63 -5.73 8.15
CA LEU A 79 12.82 -5.34 7.00
C LEU A 79 12.08 -6.54 6.40
N THR A 80 12.70 -7.72 6.32
CA THR A 80 12.05 -8.94 5.84
C THR A 80 10.90 -9.37 6.75
N GLU A 81 11.10 -9.37 8.08
CA GLU A 81 10.02 -9.66 9.04
C GLU A 81 8.88 -8.62 8.96
N LEU A 82 9.24 -7.36 8.75
CA LEU A 82 8.27 -6.28 8.62
C LEU A 82 7.41 -6.42 7.36
N MET A 83 8.01 -6.79 6.22
CA MET A 83 7.28 -7.00 4.97
C MET A 83 6.17 -8.05 5.12
N GLU A 84 6.47 -9.19 5.76
CA GLU A 84 5.48 -10.23 6.06
C GLU A 84 4.36 -9.70 6.98
N THR A 85 4.73 -8.97 8.02
CA THR A 85 3.77 -8.39 8.98
C THR A 85 2.83 -7.39 8.30
N VAL A 86 3.36 -6.55 7.41
CA VAL A 86 2.57 -5.57 6.66
C VAL A 86 1.61 -6.24 5.69
N CYS A 87 2.03 -7.28 4.96
CA CYS A 87 1.11 -8.00 4.09
C CYS A 87 0.01 -8.74 4.85
N ASN A 88 0.30 -9.28 6.04
CA ASN A 88 -0.75 -9.82 6.92
C ASN A 88 -1.77 -8.76 7.34
N LYS A 89 -1.33 -7.53 7.61
CA LYS A 89 -2.21 -6.41 7.97
C LYS A 89 -3.17 -6.01 6.84
N MET A 90 -2.86 -6.35 5.58
CA MET A 90 -3.74 -6.06 4.43
C MET A 90 -5.09 -6.77 4.50
N ASP A 91 -5.24 -7.79 5.35
CA ASP A 91 -6.53 -8.42 5.65
C ASP A 91 -7.54 -7.40 6.26
N ASP A 92 -7.04 -6.36 6.95
CA ASP A 92 -7.85 -5.29 7.56
C ASP A 92 -8.15 -4.12 6.59
N TYR A 93 -7.69 -4.19 5.34
CA TYR A 93 -7.88 -3.16 4.33
C TYR A 93 -8.96 -3.57 3.34
N VAL A 94 -9.64 -2.58 2.77
CA VAL A 94 -10.68 -2.77 1.76
C VAL A 94 -10.44 -1.91 0.54
N ARG A 95 -10.85 -2.43 -0.61
CA ARG A 95 -10.98 -1.65 -1.83
C ARG A 95 -12.24 -0.81 -1.77
N VAL A 96 -12.11 0.46 -2.07
CA VAL A 96 -13.23 1.40 -2.02
C VAL A 96 -13.19 2.34 -3.21
N ARG A 97 -14.36 2.86 -3.58
CA ARG A 97 -14.50 3.90 -4.60
C ARG A 97 -15.07 5.16 -3.98
N SER A 98 -14.46 6.31 -4.24
CA SER A 98 -15.02 7.60 -3.81
C SER A 98 -16.38 7.84 -4.47
N LYS A 99 -17.40 8.16 -3.66
CA LYS A 99 -18.71 8.55 -4.17
C LYS A 99 -18.68 9.88 -4.94
N THR A 100 -17.73 10.75 -4.60
CA THR A 100 -17.60 12.08 -5.19
C THR A 100 -16.72 12.07 -6.44
N THR A 101 -15.54 11.45 -6.38
CA THR A 101 -14.57 11.50 -7.49
C THR A 101 -14.58 10.24 -8.35
N GLY A 102 -15.18 9.14 -7.89
CA GLY A 102 -15.11 7.84 -8.55
C GLY A 102 -13.74 7.16 -8.44
N GLN A 103 -12.78 7.75 -7.73
CA GLN A 103 -11.42 7.24 -7.61
C GLN A 103 -11.36 5.94 -6.79
N LEU A 104 -10.59 4.97 -7.28
CA LEU A 104 -10.29 3.71 -6.59
C LEU A 104 -9.22 3.93 -5.51
N MET A 105 -9.44 3.38 -4.32
CA MET A 105 -8.52 3.48 -3.20
C MET A 105 -8.49 2.20 -2.36
N VAL A 106 -7.44 2.04 -1.56
CA VAL A 106 -7.30 0.99 -0.56
C VAL A 106 -7.20 1.65 0.81
N ILE A 107 -8.19 1.43 1.68
CA ILE A 107 -8.27 2.08 3.00
C ILE A 107 -8.42 1.04 4.11
N PRO A 108 -7.92 1.31 5.33
CA PRO A 108 -8.16 0.45 6.48
C PRO A 108 -9.65 0.50 6.83
N LEU A 109 -10.26 -0.66 7.07
CA LEU A 109 -11.65 -0.75 7.51
C LEU A 109 -11.79 -0.33 8.98
N ILE A 110 -10.79 -0.66 9.80
CA ILE A 110 -10.75 -0.38 11.22
C ILE A 110 -9.56 0.55 11.51
N VAL A 111 -9.81 1.61 12.26
CA VAL A 111 -8.80 2.53 12.76
C VAL A 111 -9.03 2.70 14.26
N ASN A 112 -7.98 2.51 15.07
CA ASN A 112 -8.05 2.60 16.54
C ASN A 112 -9.15 1.72 17.18
N GLY A 113 -9.38 0.52 16.63
CA GLY A 113 -10.37 -0.43 17.14
C GLY A 113 -11.83 -0.10 16.81
N ALA A 114 -12.08 0.95 16.03
CA ALA A 114 -13.41 1.32 15.56
C ALA A 114 -13.49 1.37 14.03
N MET A 115 -14.72 1.33 13.49
CA MET A 115 -14.97 1.51 12.07
C MET A 115 -14.35 2.84 11.59
N ASN A 116 -13.60 2.80 10.49
CA ASN A 116 -13.00 4.00 9.94
C ASN A 116 -14.10 5.01 9.54
N PRO A 117 -14.14 6.22 10.14
CA PRO A 117 -15.28 7.13 10.00
C PRO A 117 -15.50 7.61 8.58
N VAL A 118 -14.45 7.62 7.74
CA VAL A 118 -14.57 8.06 6.34
C VAL A 118 -15.21 7.01 5.45
N VAL A 119 -15.41 5.77 5.91
CA VAL A 119 -15.96 4.67 5.08
C VAL A 119 -17.33 5.00 4.51
N GLY A 120 -18.13 5.82 5.19
CA GLY A 120 -19.43 6.28 4.69
C GLY A 120 -19.36 7.10 3.39
N GLU A 121 -18.21 7.72 3.10
CA GLU A 121 -17.97 8.51 1.88
C GLU A 121 -17.63 7.64 0.65
N TYR A 122 -17.50 6.33 0.86
CA TYR A 122 -17.06 5.41 -0.17
C TYR A 122 -18.05 4.27 -0.43
N ASP A 123 -17.98 3.74 -1.64
CA ASP A 123 -18.60 2.48 -2.01
C ASP A 123 -17.56 1.35 -1.84
N ILE A 124 -17.84 0.41 -0.93
CA ILE A 124 -16.95 -0.73 -0.69
C ILE A 124 -17.05 -1.69 -1.89
N ILE A 125 -15.91 -1.98 -2.50
CA ILE A 125 -15.79 -2.96 -3.57
C ILE A 125 -15.56 -4.30 -2.90
N GLN A 126 -16.61 -5.13 -2.88
CA GLN A 126 -16.51 -6.48 -2.35
C GLN A 126 -15.90 -7.41 -3.38
N ASP A 127 -14.81 -8.05 -2.99
CA ASP A 127 -14.23 -9.14 -3.75
C ASP A 127 -15.00 -10.40 -3.39
N GLY A 128 -15.14 -11.33 -4.34
CA GLY A 128 -15.71 -12.66 -4.05
C GLY A 128 -14.99 -13.39 -2.90
N ASP A 129 -13.77 -12.96 -2.59
CA ASP A 129 -12.90 -13.49 -1.53
C ASP A 129 -12.52 -12.46 -0.43
N LEU A 130 -13.36 -11.44 -0.15
CA LEU A 130 -13.24 -10.56 1.03
C LEU A 130 -11.80 -10.12 1.36
N ASN A 131 -11.18 -9.28 0.52
CA ASN A 131 -9.83 -8.70 0.69
C ASN A 131 -8.63 -9.66 0.65
N LYS A 132 -8.81 -10.98 0.54
CA LYS A 132 -7.69 -11.90 0.28
C LYS A 132 -6.89 -11.51 -0.97
N SER A 133 -7.54 -10.82 -1.91
CA SER A 133 -6.87 -10.25 -3.07
C SER A 133 -5.83 -9.19 -2.69
N LEU A 134 -6.05 -8.36 -1.68
CA LEU A 134 -5.11 -7.30 -1.28
C LEU A 134 -3.87 -7.88 -0.63
N LYS A 135 -4.05 -8.80 0.32
CA LYS A 135 -2.95 -9.56 0.92
C LYS A 135 -2.14 -10.31 -0.12
N PHE A 136 -2.80 -11.08 -0.99
CA PHE A 136 -2.12 -11.79 -2.07
C PHE A 136 -1.38 -10.84 -3.02
N ASN A 137 -1.96 -9.69 -3.39
CA ASN A 137 -1.25 -8.70 -4.20
C ASN A 137 -0.04 -8.12 -3.45
N CYS A 138 -0.15 -7.86 -2.15
CA CYS A 138 0.96 -7.41 -1.32
C CYS A 138 2.09 -8.43 -1.33
N GLU A 139 1.78 -9.69 -1.02
CA GLU A 139 2.76 -10.79 -0.98
C GLU A 139 3.51 -10.90 -2.31
N ASN A 140 2.79 -10.89 -3.45
CA ASN A 140 3.43 -10.94 -4.77
C ASN A 140 4.30 -9.70 -5.06
N ILE A 141 3.87 -8.50 -4.66
CA ILE A 141 4.64 -7.25 -4.88
C ILE A 141 5.91 -7.28 -4.02
N ILE A 142 5.80 -7.65 -2.75
CA ILE A 142 6.94 -7.78 -1.85
C ILE A 142 7.92 -8.81 -2.38
N GLU A 143 7.45 -10.00 -2.77
CA GLU A 143 8.30 -11.05 -3.33
C GLU A 143 9.04 -10.59 -4.61
N GLU A 144 8.34 -9.87 -5.50
CA GLU A 144 8.92 -9.39 -6.76
C GLU A 144 9.94 -8.26 -6.57
N PHE A 145 9.75 -7.39 -5.57
CA PHE A 145 10.53 -6.15 -5.40
C PHE A 145 11.31 -6.09 -4.07
N GLU A 146 11.52 -7.22 -3.39
CA GLU A 146 12.17 -7.32 -2.09
C GLU A 146 13.53 -6.59 -2.07
N GLU A 147 14.38 -6.87 -3.05
CA GLU A 147 15.72 -6.26 -3.15
C GLU A 147 15.63 -4.73 -3.22
N GLY A 148 14.69 -4.19 -4.00
CA GLY A 148 14.45 -2.76 -4.12
C GLY A 148 13.99 -2.14 -2.81
N ILE A 149 13.03 -2.80 -2.15
CA ILE A 149 12.49 -2.35 -0.87
C ILE A 149 13.60 -2.30 0.19
N VAL A 150 14.34 -3.40 0.37
CA VAL A 150 15.46 -3.46 1.35
C VAL A 150 16.50 -2.40 1.04
N LYS A 151 16.89 -2.26 -0.22
CA LYS A 151 17.85 -1.23 -0.64
C LYS A 151 17.40 0.16 -0.22
N HIS A 152 16.18 0.56 -0.56
CA HIS A 152 15.67 1.90 -0.28
C HIS A 152 15.46 2.16 1.22
N PHE A 153 14.92 1.21 1.98
CA PHE A 153 14.74 1.36 3.43
C PHE A 153 16.07 1.35 4.22
N SER A 154 17.11 0.70 3.69
CA SER A 154 18.43 0.67 4.34
C SER A 154 19.18 2.01 4.30
N GLU A 155 18.78 2.94 3.41
CA GLU A 155 19.46 4.23 3.18
C GLU A 155 19.19 5.26 4.29
N GLU A 156 20.24 5.68 5.00
CA GLU A 156 20.14 6.71 6.05
C GLU A 156 19.45 7.99 5.54
N GLY A 157 18.44 8.45 6.28
CA GLY A 157 17.69 9.65 5.93
C GLY A 157 16.79 9.53 4.68
N ALA A 158 16.49 8.32 4.22
CA ALA A 158 15.56 8.11 3.11
C ALA A 158 14.22 8.83 3.34
N LYS A 159 13.74 9.46 2.28
CA LYS A 159 12.43 10.12 2.18
C LYS A 159 11.74 9.64 0.92
N ASP A 160 10.43 9.90 0.84
CA ASP A 160 9.61 9.64 -0.33
C ASP A 160 9.72 8.17 -0.79
N LEU A 161 9.84 7.25 0.17
CA LEU A 161 10.09 5.82 -0.11
C LEU A 161 8.98 5.22 -0.95
N GLU A 162 7.74 5.64 -0.72
CA GLU A 162 6.59 5.24 -1.52
C GLU A 162 6.80 5.54 -3.02
N ILE A 163 7.21 6.77 -3.36
CA ILE A 163 7.48 7.17 -4.75
C ILE A 163 8.67 6.40 -5.31
N ARG A 164 9.78 6.37 -4.57
CA ARG A 164 11.03 5.74 -5.01
C ARG A 164 10.83 4.24 -5.26
N ILE A 165 10.07 3.56 -4.41
CA ILE A 165 9.83 2.13 -4.55
C ILE A 165 8.73 1.87 -5.58
N CYS A 166 7.55 2.45 -5.44
CA CYS A 166 6.39 2.08 -6.25
C CYS A 166 6.42 2.67 -7.68
N SER A 167 7.01 3.85 -7.86
CA SER A 167 7.10 4.52 -9.17
C SER A 167 8.46 4.36 -9.81
N GLU A 168 9.55 4.64 -9.09
CA GLU A 168 10.88 4.65 -9.70
C GLU A 168 11.47 3.26 -9.85
N HIS A 169 11.40 2.42 -8.82
CA HIS A 169 11.95 1.07 -8.84
C HIS A 169 10.99 0.07 -9.49
N ALA A 170 9.78 -0.07 -8.96
CA ALA A 170 8.83 -1.11 -9.35
C ALA A 170 8.00 -0.76 -10.61
N LYS A 171 7.97 0.51 -11.02
CA LYS A 171 7.21 1.00 -12.18
C LYS A 171 5.71 0.66 -12.13
N LEU A 172 5.16 0.45 -10.93
CA LEU A 172 3.74 0.14 -10.72
C LEU A 172 2.88 1.40 -10.79
N CYS A 173 3.44 2.55 -10.38
CA CYS A 173 2.74 3.83 -10.30
C CYS A 173 3.33 4.86 -11.29
N PRO A 174 2.93 4.87 -12.57
CA PRO A 174 3.61 5.61 -13.63
C PRO A 174 3.45 7.14 -13.61
N ASN A 175 2.47 7.68 -12.87
CA ASN A 175 2.09 9.10 -12.91
C ASN A 175 2.43 9.88 -11.64
N GLN A 176 3.35 9.37 -10.83
CA GLN A 176 3.72 10.00 -9.56
C GLN A 176 5.08 10.68 -9.68
N SER A 177 5.15 11.94 -9.28
CA SER A 177 6.38 12.73 -9.18
C SER A 177 6.48 13.30 -7.77
N ILE A 178 7.70 13.45 -7.26
CA ILE A 178 7.97 14.28 -6.09
C ILE A 178 7.68 15.72 -6.51
N ASN A 179 6.62 16.33 -5.97
CA ASN A 179 6.43 17.77 -6.08
C ASN A 179 7.29 18.41 -5.00
N GLU A 180 8.29 19.21 -5.39
CA GLU A 180 9.24 19.88 -4.47
C GLU A 180 8.58 21.01 -3.64
N ASP A 181 7.29 21.29 -3.84
CA ASP A 181 6.58 22.41 -3.22
C ASP A 181 5.85 21.99 -1.92
N TYR A 182 6.61 21.62 -0.90
CA TYR A 182 6.15 21.69 0.49
C TYR A 182 7.09 22.59 1.29
N GLU A 183 7.28 23.82 0.80
CA GLU A 183 7.76 24.92 1.64
C GLU A 183 6.58 25.34 2.52
N PHE A 184 6.64 24.93 3.79
CA PHE A 184 5.69 25.27 4.84
C PHE A 184 5.58 26.80 4.91
N GLU A 185 4.41 27.36 4.56
CA GLU A 185 4.04 28.72 4.92
C GLU A 185 3.96 28.81 6.46
N ALA A 186 5.11 29.00 7.10
CA ALA A 186 5.18 29.54 8.44
C ALA A 186 4.90 31.04 8.33
N ASN A 187 3.62 31.39 8.33
CA ASN A 187 3.12 32.66 8.83
C ASN A 187 1.64 32.48 9.16
N ASP A 188 1.33 32.24 10.43
CA ASP A 188 0.53 33.18 11.19
C ASP A 188 0.46 32.80 12.68
N GLU A 189 0.41 33.85 13.50
CA GLU A 189 0.10 33.92 14.93
C GLU A 189 1.25 33.72 15.95
N LEU A 190 2.00 34.81 16.18
CA LEU A 190 2.13 35.43 17.52
C LEU A 190 2.59 36.89 17.43
#